data_AF-A0A537YLX1-F1
#
_entry.id   AF-A0A537YLX1-F1
#
_cell.length_a   1.000
_cell.length_b   1.000
_cell.length_c   1.000
_cell.angle_alpha   90.00
_cell.angle_beta   90.00
_cell.angle_gamma   90.00
#
_symmetry.space_group_name_H-M   'P 1'
#
loop_
_entity.id
_entity.type
_entity.pdbx_description
1 polymer ?
#
loop_
_entity_poly.entity_id
_entity_poly.type
_entity_poly.pdbx_seq_one_letter_code
_entity_poly.pdbx_strand_id
1 'polypeptide(L)'
;MEAAVLASEEPLVEQGSALARAVRRRPFLWAWAVVVVIWIAVVGVPTSRPQVFAIIGVGLIASCTGERSAWKRVVLDWAPLYFILTLYDTLRGLAGTWLEPHALDQIAFDKWMFGGTVPTVFLQHTFYTPGVAHVWDYIAFFVYLSHFFAAFLVAAWLWKFSYERFRRFATLFVGLTFAGFITYALYPAMPPWLASRTARLQPTAKIIDEMWSHIGLSNGKHVFSGTGQLANPIAAVPSLHAAYPMLLALFFWKTAGRRRWLLAAYVLAMAVTL
;
A
#
# COMPACT_ATOMS: atom_id res chain seq x y z
N MET A 1 49.37 -0.20 27.62
CA MET A 1 48.73 0.32 26.39
C MET A 1 48.14 -0.86 25.66
N GLU A 2 46.91 -1.25 26.03
CA GLU A 2 46.00 -2.07 25.22
C GLU A 2 44.73 -2.31 26.05
N ALA A 3 43.78 -1.39 25.91
CA ALA A 3 42.42 -1.53 26.37
C ALA A 3 41.51 -1.12 25.22
N ALA A 4 40.40 -1.84 25.08
CA ALA A 4 39.34 -1.70 24.09
C ALA A 4 39.63 -2.36 22.73
N VAL A 5 38.95 -3.50 22.48
CA VAL A 5 37.93 -3.69 21.44
C VAL A 5 37.49 -5.16 21.54
N LEU A 6 36.48 -5.42 22.37
CA LEU A 6 35.65 -6.63 22.27
C LEU A 6 34.20 -6.18 22.49
N ALA A 7 33.66 -5.49 21.49
CA ALA A 7 32.22 -5.33 21.37
C ALA A 7 31.66 -6.68 20.90
N SER A 8 30.99 -7.37 21.80
CA SER A 8 30.28 -8.62 21.57
C SER A 8 29.25 -8.45 20.46
N GLU A 9 29.47 -9.11 19.32
CA GLU A 9 28.40 -9.40 18.36
C GLU A 9 27.45 -10.42 19.01
N GLU A 10 26.38 -9.97 19.66
CA GLU A 10 25.28 -10.87 20.00
C GLU A 10 24.72 -11.47 18.69
N PRO A 11 24.61 -12.80 18.57
CA PRO A 11 24.18 -13.43 17.34
C PRO A 11 22.71 -13.05 17.04
N LEU A 12 22.42 -12.72 15.78
CA LEU A 12 21.07 -12.38 15.26
C LEU A 12 19.96 -13.37 15.67
N VAL A 13 20.32 -14.61 16.03
CA VAL A 13 19.44 -15.66 16.53
C VAL A 13 18.91 -15.36 17.94
N GLU A 14 19.74 -14.81 18.83
CA GLU A 14 19.33 -14.44 20.19
C GLU A 14 18.37 -13.25 20.17
N GLN A 15 18.62 -12.24 19.34
CA GLN A 15 17.73 -11.10 19.13
C GLN A 15 16.36 -11.52 18.58
N GLY A 16 16.33 -12.47 17.63
CA GLY A 16 15.08 -13.05 17.13
C GLY A 16 14.29 -13.81 18.22
N SER A 17 14.99 -14.57 19.08
CA SER A 17 14.38 -15.29 20.20
C SER A 17 13.87 -14.36 21.33
N ALA A 18 14.54 -13.23 21.54
CA ALA A 18 14.16 -12.20 22.51
C ALA A 18 12.95 -11.39 22.02
N LEU A 19 12.90 -11.05 20.73
CA LEU A 19 11.75 -10.42 20.10
C LEU A 19 10.52 -11.33 20.16
N ALA A 20 10.69 -12.62 19.84
CA ALA A 20 9.61 -13.62 19.93
C ALA A 20 9.11 -13.80 21.37
N ARG A 21 10.00 -13.82 22.37
CA ARG A 21 9.64 -13.87 23.80
C ARG A 21 8.96 -12.58 24.28
N ALA A 22 9.37 -11.41 23.79
CA ALA A 22 8.76 -10.13 24.11
C ALA A 22 7.35 -9.98 23.51
N VAL A 23 7.12 -10.51 22.29
CA VAL A 23 5.78 -10.57 21.67
C VAL A 23 4.87 -11.54 22.43
N ARG A 24 5.40 -12.68 22.91
CA ARG A 24 4.64 -13.66 23.71
C ARG A 24 4.14 -13.10 25.06
N ARG A 25 4.76 -12.04 25.58
CA ARG A 25 4.38 -11.39 26.85
C ARG A 25 3.40 -10.22 26.70
N ARG A 26 2.81 -10.00 25.52
CA ARG A 26 1.87 -8.89 25.26
C ARG A 26 0.45 -9.42 24.96
N PRO A 27 -0.35 -9.76 25.98
CA PRO A 27 -1.69 -10.33 25.78
C PRO A 27 -2.61 -9.40 24.97
N PHE A 28 -2.46 -8.08 25.12
CA PHE A 28 -3.22 -7.09 24.35
C PHE A 28 -2.91 -7.11 22.85
N LEU A 29 -1.65 -7.40 22.47
CA LEU A 29 -1.28 -7.50 21.06
C LEU A 29 -1.84 -8.77 20.42
N TRP A 30 -1.87 -9.88 21.15
CA TRP A 30 -2.54 -11.10 20.71
C TRP A 30 -4.05 -10.94 20.61
N ALA A 31 -4.68 -10.33 21.60
CA ALA A 31 -6.10 -10.01 21.55
C ALA A 31 -6.43 -9.12 20.34
N TRP A 32 -5.63 -8.09 20.08
CA TRP A 32 -5.75 -7.27 18.88
C TRP A 32 -5.61 -8.09 17.59
N ALA A 33 -4.60 -8.96 17.48
CA ALA A 33 -4.39 -9.78 16.29
C ALA A 33 -5.58 -10.72 16.04
N VAL A 34 -6.13 -11.35 17.09
CA VAL A 34 -7.33 -12.19 17.01
C VAL A 34 -8.53 -11.37 16.54
N VAL A 35 -8.75 -10.17 17.09
CA VAL A 35 -9.82 -9.26 16.67
C VAL A 35 -9.68 -8.89 15.19
N VAL A 36 -8.46 -8.61 14.70
CA VAL A 36 -8.22 -8.32 13.28
C VAL A 36 -8.54 -9.52 12.39
N VAL A 37 -8.16 -10.74 12.81
CA VAL A 37 -8.49 -11.97 12.06
C VAL A 37 -10.00 -12.19 12.00
N ILE A 38 -10.70 -12.05 13.13
CA ILE A 38 -12.16 -12.16 13.19
C ILE A 38 -12.81 -11.08 12.32
N TRP A 39 -12.32 -9.85 12.37
CA TRP A 39 -12.79 -8.77 11.50
C TRP A 39 -12.64 -9.14 10.03
N ILE A 40 -11.47 -9.63 9.60
CA ILE A 40 -11.25 -10.02 8.20
C ILE A 40 -12.22 -11.13 7.79
N ALA A 41 -12.47 -12.11 8.66
CA ALA A 41 -13.38 -13.21 8.38
C ALA A 41 -14.86 -12.80 8.29
N VAL A 42 -15.30 -11.82 9.10
CA VAL A 42 -16.72 -11.42 9.19
C VAL A 42 -17.06 -10.21 8.32
N VAL A 43 -16.14 -9.25 8.24
CA VAL A 43 -16.35 -7.93 7.63
C VAL A 43 -15.62 -7.80 6.29
N GLY A 44 -14.56 -8.59 6.09
CA GLY A 44 -13.67 -8.49 4.94
C GLY A 44 -12.42 -7.67 5.22
N VAL A 45 -11.59 -7.50 4.19
CA VAL A 45 -10.25 -6.91 4.35
C VAL A 45 -10.36 -5.38 4.55
N PRO A 46 -9.71 -4.82 5.57
CA PRO A 46 -9.82 -3.41 5.95
C PRO A 46 -8.98 -2.49 5.04
N THR A 47 -9.40 -2.29 3.80
CA THR A 47 -8.61 -1.48 2.82
C THR A 47 -8.92 0.02 2.86
N SER A 48 -9.97 0.44 3.57
CA SER A 48 -10.32 1.86 3.65
C SER A 48 -9.40 2.60 4.62
N ARG A 49 -9.12 3.88 4.33
CA ARG A 49 -8.26 4.73 5.17
C ARG A 49 -8.64 4.70 6.66
N PRO A 50 -9.91 4.88 7.05
CA PRO A 50 -10.28 4.87 8.47
C PRO A 50 -10.05 3.51 9.12
N GLN A 51 -10.34 2.41 8.41
CA GLN A 51 -10.11 1.05 8.94
C GLN A 51 -8.62 0.76 9.13
N VAL A 52 -7.77 1.11 8.16
CA VAL A 52 -6.32 0.93 8.25
C VAL A 52 -5.76 1.72 9.44
N PHE A 53 -6.14 2.99 9.59
CA PHE A 53 -5.69 3.82 10.71
C PHE A 53 -6.20 3.30 12.06
N ALA A 54 -7.45 2.85 12.14
CA ALA A 54 -8.00 2.28 13.37
C ALA A 54 -7.24 1.02 13.77
N ILE A 55 -7.05 0.07 12.83
CA ILE A 55 -6.36 -1.19 13.11
C ILE A 55 -4.91 -0.96 13.50
N ILE A 56 -4.17 -0.13 12.75
CA ILE A 56 -2.78 0.19 13.05
C ILE A 56 -2.66 0.97 14.35
N GLY A 57 -3.53 1.96 14.58
CA GLY A 57 -3.55 2.76 15.80
C GLY A 57 -3.80 1.91 17.04
N VAL A 58 -4.82 1.05 17.02
CA VAL A 58 -5.10 0.10 18.12
C VAL A 58 -3.93 -0.87 18.30
N GLY A 59 -3.32 -1.37 17.22
CA GLY A 59 -2.14 -2.23 17.28
C GLY A 59 -0.94 -1.53 17.92
N LEU A 60 -0.70 -0.26 17.58
CA LEU A 60 0.34 0.56 18.21
C LEU A 60 0.08 0.76 19.70
N ILE A 61 -1.16 1.08 20.10
CA ILE A 61 -1.56 1.22 21.51
C ILE A 61 -1.36 -0.11 22.26
N ALA A 62 -1.86 -1.22 21.69
CA ALA A 62 -1.70 -2.56 22.27
C ALA A 62 -0.23 -2.98 22.41
N SER A 63 0.65 -2.45 21.55
CA SER A 63 2.09 -2.70 21.61
C SER A 63 2.84 -1.89 22.69
N CYS A 64 2.22 -0.88 23.31
CA CYS A 64 2.79 0.01 24.33
C CYS A 64 2.32 -0.38 25.75
N THR A 65 2.42 -1.65 26.09
CA THR A 65 1.99 -2.20 27.39
C THR A 65 2.65 -1.47 28.57
N GLY A 66 1.85 -0.85 29.45
CA GLY A 66 2.31 -0.19 30.68
C GLY A 66 2.41 1.34 30.62
N GLU A 67 2.32 1.94 29.44
CA GLU A 67 2.33 3.39 29.28
C GLU A 67 0.90 3.97 29.26
N ARG A 68 0.44 4.55 30.38
CA ARG A 68 -0.92 5.14 30.50
C ARG A 68 -1.22 6.22 29.45
N SER A 69 -0.20 6.87 28.90
CA SER A 69 -0.31 7.94 27.89
C SER A 69 -0.04 7.47 26.45
N ALA A 70 0.18 6.18 26.22
CA ALA A 70 0.52 5.66 24.88
C ALA A 70 -0.55 6.02 23.83
N TRP A 71 -1.82 5.94 24.19
CA TRP A 71 -2.92 6.32 23.29
C TRP A 71 -2.86 7.80 22.89
N LYS A 72 -2.53 8.70 23.82
CA LYS A 72 -2.40 10.14 23.52
C LYS A 72 -1.30 10.37 22.51
N ARG A 73 -0.16 9.71 22.70
CA ARG A 73 0.99 9.84 21.80
C ARG A 73 0.66 9.31 20.40
N VAL A 74 0.05 8.12 20.30
CA VAL A 74 -0.38 7.56 19.01
C VAL A 74 -1.36 8.51 18.32
N VAL A 75 -2.39 8.99 19.02
CA VAL A 75 -3.38 9.91 18.45
C VAL A 75 -2.72 11.21 18.00
N LEU A 76 -1.91 11.87 18.84
CA LEU A 76 -1.28 13.15 18.50
C LEU A 76 -0.30 13.03 17.33
N ASP A 77 0.46 11.93 17.25
CA ASP A 77 1.44 11.74 16.18
C ASP A 77 0.80 11.32 14.85
N TRP A 78 -0.31 10.57 14.90
CA TRP A 78 -0.97 10.03 13.71
C TRP A 78 -2.14 10.87 13.21
N ALA A 79 -2.76 11.68 14.06
CA ALA A 79 -3.88 12.54 13.67
C ALA A 79 -3.53 13.52 12.53
N PRO A 80 -2.36 14.20 12.51
CA PRO A 80 -1.99 15.04 11.38
C PRO A 80 -1.91 14.25 10.07
N LEU A 81 -1.28 13.07 10.10
CA LEU A 81 -1.15 12.20 8.94
C LEU A 81 -2.53 11.71 8.46
N TYR A 82 -3.41 11.28 9.38
CA TYR A 82 -4.78 10.88 9.07
C TYR A 82 -5.57 12.01 8.42
N PHE A 83 -5.53 13.20 9.03
CA PHE A 83 -6.30 14.35 8.59
C PHE A 83 -5.86 14.80 7.19
N ILE A 84 -4.55 14.93 6.96
CA ILE A 84 -3.99 15.33 5.66
C ILE A 84 -4.36 14.32 4.56
N LEU A 85 -4.30 13.02 4.85
CA LEU A 85 -4.66 11.99 3.88
C LEU A 85 -6.16 11.91 3.62
N THR A 86 -6.98 12.19 4.64
CA THR A 86 -8.44 12.32 4.48
C THR A 86 -8.78 13.55 3.63
N LEU A 87 -8.09 14.67 3.84
CA LEU A 87 -8.21 15.87 2.99
C LEU A 87 -7.85 15.54 1.54
N TYR A 88 -6.75 14.82 1.31
CA TYR A 88 -6.39 14.32 -0.02
C TYR A 88 -7.51 13.47 -0.64
N ASP A 89 -8.07 12.50 0.10
CA ASP A 89 -9.12 11.61 -0.43
C ASP A 89 -10.38 12.42 -0.84
N THR A 90 -10.73 13.47 -0.07
CA THR A 90 -11.82 14.41 -0.40
C THR A 90 -11.48 15.23 -1.65
N LEU A 91 -10.31 15.86 -1.71
CA LEU A 91 -9.88 16.69 -2.85
C LEU A 91 -9.83 15.87 -4.14
N ARG A 92 -9.31 14.64 -4.08
CA ARG A 92 -9.27 13.71 -5.20
C ARG A 92 -10.65 13.29 -5.69
N GLY A 93 -11.60 13.12 -4.78
CA GLY A 93 -12.99 12.85 -5.13
C GLY A 93 -13.62 14.00 -5.91
N LEU A 94 -13.39 15.24 -5.46
CA LEU A 94 -13.87 16.44 -6.12
C LEU A 94 -13.25 16.64 -7.51
N ALA A 95 -11.95 16.33 -7.66
CA ALA A 95 -11.22 16.53 -8.90
C ALA A 95 -11.63 15.59 -10.05
N GLY A 96 -12.34 14.49 -9.76
CA GLY A 96 -12.59 13.44 -10.75
C GLY A 96 -13.50 13.79 -11.91
N THR A 97 -14.19 14.93 -11.85
CA THR A 97 -15.10 15.41 -12.89
C THR A 97 -14.66 16.72 -13.52
N TRP A 98 -13.47 17.24 -13.18
CA TRP A 98 -13.04 18.56 -13.63
C TRP A 98 -12.63 18.62 -15.09
N LEU A 99 -12.01 17.55 -15.59
CA LEU A 99 -11.45 17.49 -16.93
C LEU A 99 -11.76 16.13 -17.58
N GLU A 100 -11.88 16.14 -18.90
CA GLU A 100 -11.99 14.91 -19.70
C GLU A 100 -10.70 14.11 -19.63
N PRO A 101 -10.77 12.77 -19.50
CA PRO A 101 -9.58 12.01 -19.25
C PRO A 101 -8.81 11.53 -20.47
N HIS A 102 -7.51 11.57 -20.32
CA HIS A 102 -6.55 11.13 -21.31
C HIS A 102 -6.43 9.61 -21.28
N ALA A 103 -6.51 9.00 -22.46
CA ALA A 103 -6.23 7.57 -22.67
C ALA A 103 -5.18 7.34 -23.75
N LEU A 104 -5.28 8.10 -24.86
CA LEU A 104 -4.49 7.84 -26.05
C LEU A 104 -2.99 8.12 -25.85
N ASP A 105 -2.65 9.16 -25.09
CA ASP A 105 -1.25 9.55 -24.85
C ASP A 105 -0.46 8.42 -24.15
N GLN A 106 -1.07 7.79 -23.14
CA GLN A 106 -0.47 6.66 -22.41
C GLN A 106 -0.33 5.43 -23.28
N ILE A 107 -1.37 5.11 -24.07
CA ILE A 107 -1.35 3.98 -25.01
C ILE A 107 -0.29 4.20 -26.09
N ALA A 108 -0.15 5.42 -26.61
CA ALA A 108 0.85 5.77 -27.60
C ALA A 108 2.26 5.66 -27.02
N PHE A 109 2.46 6.15 -25.79
CA PHE A 109 3.72 6.03 -25.06
C PHE A 109 4.11 4.57 -24.83
N ASP A 110 3.18 3.73 -24.38
CA ASP A 110 3.40 2.30 -24.19
C ASP A 110 3.81 1.62 -25.50
N LYS A 111 3.07 1.87 -26.59
CA LYS A 111 3.41 1.32 -27.90
C LYS A 111 4.79 1.78 -28.38
N TRP A 112 5.12 3.05 -28.21
CA TRP A 112 6.41 3.57 -28.60
C TRP A 112 7.55 2.91 -27.81
N MET A 113 7.39 2.76 -26.48
CA MET A 113 8.40 2.18 -25.60
C MET A 113 8.57 0.67 -25.80
N PHE A 114 7.49 -0.06 -26.09
CA PHE A 114 7.45 -1.53 -26.16
C PHE A 114 7.22 -2.06 -27.58
N GLY A 115 7.69 -1.35 -28.60
CA GLY A 115 7.76 -1.88 -29.98
C GLY A 115 6.40 -2.15 -30.63
N GLY A 116 5.40 -1.33 -30.34
CA GLY A 116 4.04 -1.42 -30.88
C GLY A 116 3.04 -2.14 -29.95
N THR A 117 3.52 -2.71 -28.85
CA THR A 117 2.70 -3.44 -27.89
C THR A 117 2.33 -2.58 -26.69
N VAL A 118 1.13 -2.77 -26.16
CA VAL A 118 0.74 -2.20 -24.86
C VAL A 118 0.98 -3.28 -23.79
N PRO A 119 1.90 -3.07 -22.82
CA PRO A 119 2.32 -4.13 -21.88
C PRO A 119 1.19 -4.79 -21.11
N THR A 120 0.23 -4.01 -20.59
CA THR A 120 -0.90 -4.57 -19.81
C THR A 120 -1.78 -5.48 -20.67
N VAL A 121 -1.98 -5.15 -21.96
CA VAL A 121 -2.70 -6.00 -22.92
C VAL A 121 -1.93 -7.31 -23.13
N PHE A 122 -0.62 -7.23 -23.39
CA PHE A 122 0.22 -8.41 -23.58
C PHE A 122 0.24 -9.31 -22.34
N LEU A 123 0.44 -8.75 -21.15
CA LEU A 123 0.49 -9.50 -19.90
C LEU A 123 -0.84 -10.21 -19.64
N GLN A 124 -1.97 -9.53 -19.80
CA GLN A 124 -3.27 -10.17 -19.61
C GLN A 124 -3.55 -11.24 -20.67
N HIS A 125 -3.26 -11.01 -21.95
CA HIS A 125 -3.43 -12.06 -22.96
C HIS A 125 -2.54 -13.29 -22.72
N THR A 126 -1.38 -13.11 -22.09
CA THR A 126 -0.40 -14.19 -21.86
C THR A 126 -0.68 -14.99 -20.59
N PHE A 127 -1.02 -14.29 -19.50
CA PHE A 127 -1.07 -14.89 -18.15
C PHE A 127 -2.48 -14.96 -17.55
N TYR A 128 -3.43 -14.19 -18.06
CA TYR A 128 -4.76 -14.10 -17.49
C TYR A 128 -5.77 -14.95 -18.27
N THR A 129 -6.57 -15.75 -17.57
CA THR A 129 -7.69 -16.49 -18.17
C THR A 129 -8.98 -16.09 -17.46
N PRO A 130 -9.97 -15.52 -18.17
CA PRO A 130 -11.23 -15.12 -17.57
C PRO A 130 -11.92 -16.27 -16.82
N GLY A 131 -12.33 -16.02 -15.59
CA GLY A 131 -13.04 -17.00 -14.75
C GLY A 131 -12.19 -18.11 -14.14
N VAL A 132 -10.87 -18.17 -14.41
CA VAL A 132 -9.95 -19.18 -13.84
C VAL A 132 -8.86 -18.47 -13.06
N ALA A 133 -8.82 -18.68 -11.74
CA ALA A 133 -7.78 -18.13 -10.88
C ALA A 133 -6.57 -19.06 -10.80
N HIS A 134 -5.43 -18.59 -11.31
CA HIS A 134 -4.15 -19.28 -11.19
C HIS A 134 -3.39 -18.83 -9.95
N VAL A 135 -2.33 -19.57 -9.59
CA VAL A 135 -1.47 -19.25 -8.45
C VAL A 135 -0.89 -17.83 -8.55
N TRP A 136 -0.49 -17.40 -9.75
CA TRP A 136 0.04 -16.05 -9.95
C TRP A 136 -1.02 -14.96 -9.81
N ASP A 137 -2.30 -15.24 -10.06
CA ASP A 137 -3.38 -14.26 -9.85
C ASP A 137 -3.54 -13.96 -8.35
N TYR A 138 -3.41 -14.97 -7.47
CA TYR A 138 -3.36 -14.74 -6.03
C TYR A 138 -2.12 -13.96 -5.60
N ILE A 139 -0.94 -14.28 -6.15
CA ILE A 139 0.30 -13.55 -5.83
C ILE A 139 0.16 -12.09 -6.26
N ALA A 140 -0.30 -11.84 -7.48
CA ALA A 140 -0.53 -10.49 -8.01
C ALA A 140 -1.56 -9.75 -7.17
N PHE A 141 -2.65 -10.42 -6.78
CA PHE A 141 -3.66 -9.86 -5.89
C PHE A 141 -3.08 -9.43 -4.53
N PHE A 142 -2.28 -10.28 -3.87
CA PHE A 142 -1.67 -9.92 -2.59
C PHE A 142 -0.61 -8.81 -2.72
N VAL A 143 0.19 -8.83 -3.79
CA VAL A 143 1.13 -7.74 -4.09
C VAL A 143 0.37 -6.44 -4.31
N TYR A 144 -0.69 -6.44 -5.11
CA TYR A 144 -1.55 -5.28 -5.33
C TYR A 144 -2.15 -4.78 -4.01
N LEU A 145 -2.73 -5.67 -3.19
CA LEU A 145 -3.31 -5.31 -1.90
C LEU A 145 -2.29 -4.73 -0.91
N SER A 146 -1.01 -5.08 -1.03
CA SER A 146 0.03 -4.52 -0.15
C SER A 146 0.08 -2.98 -0.21
N HIS A 147 -0.38 -2.37 -1.32
CA HIS A 147 -0.47 -0.92 -1.46
C HIS A 147 -1.24 -0.25 -0.30
N PHE A 148 -2.31 -0.88 0.17
CA PHE A 148 -3.15 -0.34 1.25
C PHE A 148 -2.48 -0.38 2.63
N PHE A 149 -1.46 -1.22 2.81
CA PHE A 149 -0.90 -1.52 4.14
C PHE A 149 0.59 -1.20 4.26
N ALA A 150 1.40 -1.50 3.25
CA ALA A 150 2.86 -1.52 3.34
C ALA A 150 3.45 -0.21 3.85
N ALA A 151 3.04 0.94 3.27
CA ALA A 151 3.52 2.25 3.69
C ALA A 151 3.13 2.58 5.14
N PHE A 152 1.92 2.22 5.58
CA PHE A 152 1.48 2.47 6.95
C PHE A 152 2.12 1.54 7.97
N LEU A 153 2.33 0.26 7.62
CA LEU A 153 3.07 -0.68 8.46
C LEU A 153 4.53 -0.23 8.62
N VAL A 154 5.16 0.27 7.55
CA VAL A 154 6.48 0.91 7.61
C VAL A 154 6.46 2.15 8.48
N ALA A 155 5.46 3.03 8.33
CA ALA A 155 5.30 4.21 9.18
C ALA A 155 5.14 3.82 10.65
N ALA A 156 4.34 2.80 10.97
CA ALA A 156 4.14 2.27 12.31
C ALA A 156 5.42 1.69 12.90
N TRP A 157 6.16 0.92 12.11
CA TRP A 157 7.46 0.38 12.49
C TRP A 157 8.46 1.51 12.78
N LEU A 158 8.58 2.48 11.88
CA LEU A 158 9.45 3.64 12.07
C LEU A 158 9.02 4.47 13.29
N TRP A 159 7.72 4.68 13.51
CA TRP A 159 7.23 5.44 14.65
C TRP A 159 7.66 4.80 15.98
N LYS A 160 7.61 3.46 16.04
CA LYS A 160 7.97 2.67 17.22
C LYS A 160 9.49 2.66 17.47
N PHE A 161 10.30 2.51 16.42
CA PHE A 161 11.73 2.22 16.55
C PHE A 161 12.66 3.37 16.18
N SER A 162 12.19 4.36 15.42
CA SER A 162 12.98 5.51 14.97
C SER A 162 12.06 6.68 14.60
N TYR A 163 11.59 7.40 15.62
CA TYR A 163 10.62 8.49 15.44
C TYR A 163 11.11 9.60 14.49
N GLU A 164 12.42 9.88 14.46
CA GLU A 164 13.00 10.80 13.49
C GLU A 164 12.79 10.33 12.04
N ARG A 165 13.06 9.04 11.77
CA ARG A 165 12.83 8.45 10.45
C ARG A 165 11.34 8.37 10.12
N PHE A 166 10.46 8.18 11.10
CA PHE A 166 9.02 8.27 10.90
C PHE A 166 8.60 9.64 10.38
N ARG A 167 9.03 10.72 11.02
CA ARG A 167 8.71 12.08 10.57
C ARG A 167 9.17 12.30 9.13
N ARG A 168 10.42 11.94 8.83
CA ARG A 168 10.97 12.04 7.46
C ARG A 168 10.16 11.21 6.45
N PHE A 169 9.84 9.97 6.79
CA PHE A 169 9.05 9.09 5.93
C PHE A 169 7.65 9.64 5.70
N ALA A 170 6.96 10.08 6.77
CA ALA A 170 5.63 10.66 6.69
C ALA A 170 5.59 11.91 5.80
N THR A 171 6.58 12.81 5.93
CA THR A 171 6.70 13.99 5.05
C THR A 171 6.88 13.58 3.59
N LEU A 172 7.77 12.64 3.28
CA LEU A 172 7.99 12.17 1.91
C LEU A 172 6.76 11.46 1.34
N PHE A 173 6.11 10.64 2.15
CA PHE A 173 4.90 9.90 1.78
C PHE A 173 3.74 10.84 1.47
N VAL A 174 3.47 11.81 2.35
CA VAL A 174 2.45 12.84 2.13
C VAL A 174 2.80 13.69 0.91
N GLY A 175 4.04 14.18 0.82
CA GLY A 175 4.49 15.00 -0.30
C GLY A 175 4.33 14.27 -1.65
N LEU A 176 4.72 13.00 -1.72
CA LEU A 176 4.55 12.16 -2.91
C LEU A 176 3.08 11.93 -3.25
N THR A 177 2.23 11.70 -2.25
CA THR A 177 0.78 11.52 -2.43
C THR A 177 0.14 12.78 -3.01
N PHE A 178 0.50 13.96 -2.49
CA PHE A 178 0.00 15.25 -2.99
C PHE A 178 0.61 15.65 -4.33
N ALA A 179 1.86 15.30 -4.61
CA ALA A 179 2.44 15.48 -5.95
C ALA A 179 1.68 14.61 -6.99
N GLY A 180 1.35 13.38 -6.62
CA GLY A 180 0.45 12.53 -7.40
C GLY A 180 -0.91 13.18 -7.61
N PHE A 181 -1.53 13.69 -6.54
CA PHE A 181 -2.81 14.42 -6.60
C PHE A 181 -2.80 15.57 -7.60
N ILE A 182 -1.81 16.45 -7.50
CA ILE A 182 -1.69 17.63 -8.38
C ILE A 182 -1.61 17.17 -9.83
N THR A 183 -0.87 16.10 -10.10
CA THR A 183 -0.80 15.53 -11.45
C THR A 183 -2.16 14.99 -11.91
N TYR A 184 -2.91 14.26 -11.06
CA TYR A 184 -4.26 13.78 -11.39
C TYR A 184 -5.24 14.89 -11.70
N ALA A 185 -5.19 15.97 -10.91
CA ALA A 185 -6.09 17.10 -11.06
C ALA A 185 -5.83 17.87 -12.36
N LEU A 186 -4.57 17.92 -12.81
CA LEU A 186 -4.17 18.60 -14.04
C LEU A 186 -4.22 17.69 -15.27
N TYR A 187 -4.07 16.37 -15.08
CA TYR A 187 -3.98 15.37 -16.13
C TYR A 187 -4.70 14.08 -15.70
N PRO A 188 -6.04 14.05 -15.72
CA PRO A 188 -6.77 12.83 -15.42
C PRO A 188 -6.52 11.80 -16.53
N ALA A 189 -6.37 10.55 -16.11
CA ALA A 189 -5.84 9.46 -16.90
C ALA A 189 -6.72 8.23 -16.77
N MET A 190 -7.24 7.72 -17.89
CA MET A 190 -8.06 6.50 -17.91
C MET A 190 -7.19 5.26 -17.66
N PRO A 191 -7.60 4.34 -16.79
CA PRO A 191 -6.93 3.06 -16.62
C PRO A 191 -7.23 2.12 -17.80
N PRO A 192 -6.41 1.08 -18.03
CA PRO A 192 -6.51 0.18 -19.19
C PRO A 192 -7.88 -0.49 -19.36
N TRP A 193 -8.48 -0.97 -18.26
CA TRP A 193 -9.80 -1.63 -18.29
C TRP A 193 -10.91 -0.67 -18.71
N LEU A 194 -10.80 0.63 -18.37
CA LEU A 194 -11.78 1.65 -18.77
C LEU A 194 -11.54 2.11 -20.22
N ALA A 195 -10.28 2.20 -20.64
CA ALA A 195 -9.92 2.43 -22.04
C ALA A 195 -10.44 1.28 -22.94
N SER A 196 -10.39 0.03 -22.46
CA SER A 196 -10.97 -1.14 -23.13
C SER A 196 -12.49 -1.02 -23.27
N ARG A 197 -13.20 -0.66 -22.19
CA ARG A 197 -14.66 -0.48 -22.19
C ARG A 197 -15.15 0.63 -23.12
N THR A 198 -14.29 1.62 -23.37
CA THR A 198 -14.59 2.73 -24.29
C THR A 198 -14.03 2.50 -25.71
N ALA A 199 -13.67 1.26 -26.03
CA ALA A 199 -13.15 0.83 -27.33
C ALA A 199 -11.86 1.56 -27.79
N ARG A 200 -11.07 2.09 -26.85
CA ARG A 200 -9.78 2.76 -27.11
C ARG A 200 -8.58 1.83 -26.96
N LEU A 201 -8.76 0.68 -26.32
CA LEU A 201 -7.74 -0.33 -26.08
C LEU A 201 -8.30 -1.74 -26.38
N GLN A 202 -7.42 -2.68 -26.70
CA GLN A 202 -7.77 -4.10 -26.76
C GLN A 202 -8.32 -4.58 -25.40
N PRO A 203 -9.17 -5.63 -25.38
CA PRO A 203 -9.84 -6.06 -24.15
C PRO A 203 -8.88 -6.38 -23.01
N THR A 204 -9.06 -5.69 -21.88
CA THR A 204 -8.43 -6.01 -20.60
C THR A 204 -9.50 -6.14 -19.51
N ALA A 205 -9.27 -7.04 -18.57
CA ALA A 205 -10.08 -7.25 -17.39
C ALA A 205 -9.62 -6.37 -16.23
N LYS A 206 -10.55 -6.11 -15.31
CA LYS A 206 -10.25 -5.52 -14.00
C LYS A 206 -10.08 -6.66 -12.99
N ILE A 207 -8.96 -7.37 -13.11
CA ILE A 207 -8.66 -8.65 -12.41
C ILE A 207 -8.90 -8.55 -10.89
N ILE A 208 -8.61 -7.40 -10.28
CA ILE A 208 -8.86 -7.17 -8.85
C ILE A 208 -10.31 -7.43 -8.43
N ASP A 209 -11.28 -7.03 -9.25
CA ASP A 209 -12.71 -7.22 -8.94
C ASP A 209 -13.10 -8.71 -9.04
N GLU A 210 -12.52 -9.44 -10.00
CA GLU A 210 -12.74 -10.87 -10.16
C GLU A 210 -12.11 -11.68 -9.01
N MET A 211 -10.91 -11.30 -8.57
CA MET A 211 -10.24 -11.96 -7.45
C MET A 211 -10.98 -11.75 -6.13
N TRP A 212 -11.57 -10.58 -5.88
CA TRP A 212 -12.45 -10.39 -4.71
C TRP A 212 -13.64 -11.35 -4.73
N SER A 213 -14.29 -11.49 -5.89
CA SER A 213 -15.40 -12.43 -6.06
C SER A 213 -14.94 -13.88 -5.87
N HIS A 214 -13.75 -14.22 -6.39
CA HIS A 214 -13.23 -15.58 -6.35
C HIS A 214 -12.87 -16.04 -4.93
N ILE A 215 -12.27 -15.17 -4.11
CA ILE A 215 -11.88 -15.53 -2.73
C ILE A 215 -13.05 -15.46 -1.74
N GLY A 216 -14.23 -14.99 -2.16
CA GLY A 216 -15.41 -14.87 -1.31
C GLY A 216 -15.29 -13.84 -0.19
N LEU A 217 -14.29 -12.95 -0.25
CA LEU A 217 -14.13 -11.84 0.69
C LEU A 217 -14.63 -10.55 0.05
N SER A 218 -15.29 -9.72 0.85
CA SER A 218 -15.63 -8.38 0.41
C SER A 218 -14.44 -7.44 0.65
N ASN A 219 -14.31 -6.47 -0.24
CA ASN A 219 -13.52 -5.30 0.07
C ASN A 219 -14.29 -4.53 1.17
N GLY A 220 -13.73 -4.40 2.38
CA GLY A 220 -14.39 -3.85 3.57
C GLY A 220 -14.91 -2.41 3.46
N LYS A 221 -14.86 -1.79 2.28
CA LYS A 221 -15.48 -0.51 1.93
C LYS A 221 -16.97 -0.44 2.32
N HIS A 222 -17.70 -1.56 2.28
CA HIS A 222 -19.16 -1.55 2.49
C HIS A 222 -19.61 -1.22 3.92
N VAL A 223 -18.76 -1.37 4.95
CA VAL A 223 -19.22 -1.31 6.35
C VAL A 223 -19.10 0.10 6.97
N PHE A 224 -18.27 0.98 6.40
CA PHE A 224 -18.07 2.34 6.95
C PHE A 224 -18.00 3.46 5.89
N SER A 225 -18.15 3.17 4.60
CA SER A 225 -18.14 4.21 3.58
C SER A 225 -19.53 4.44 2.99
N GLY A 226 -20.19 5.50 3.47
CA GLY A 226 -21.19 6.24 2.67
C GLY A 226 -20.57 6.94 1.45
N THR A 227 -19.41 6.48 0.97
CA THR A 227 -18.53 7.11 0.00
C THR A 227 -17.91 6.07 -0.95
N GLY A 228 -18.70 5.06 -1.33
CA GLY A 228 -18.42 4.27 -2.54
C GLY A 228 -18.23 5.12 -3.81
N GLN A 229 -18.63 6.40 -3.76
CA GLN A 229 -18.49 7.43 -4.80
C GLN A 229 -17.11 8.12 -4.86
N LEU A 230 -16.21 7.96 -3.88
CA LEU A 230 -14.89 8.66 -3.90
C LEU A 230 -13.79 7.89 -4.66
N ALA A 231 -14.06 6.68 -5.14
CA ALA A 231 -13.13 5.97 -6.01
C ALA A 231 -13.18 6.57 -7.42
N ASN A 232 -12.51 7.70 -7.63
CA ASN A 232 -12.33 8.29 -8.95
C ASN A 232 -11.59 7.27 -9.86
N PRO A 233 -12.25 6.68 -10.88
CA PRO A 233 -11.67 5.63 -11.69
C PRO A 233 -10.67 6.16 -12.74
N ILE A 234 -10.38 7.47 -12.73
CA ILE A 234 -9.73 8.20 -13.83
C ILE A 234 -8.42 8.87 -13.36
N ALA A 235 -7.81 8.33 -12.31
CA ALA A 235 -6.56 8.84 -11.74
C ALA A 235 -5.40 7.84 -11.91
N ALA A 236 -5.17 7.36 -13.14
CA ALA A 236 -4.19 6.31 -13.40
C ALA A 236 -2.72 6.81 -13.42
N VAL A 237 -2.46 8.08 -13.75
CA VAL A 237 -1.10 8.62 -13.95
C VAL A 237 -0.82 9.82 -13.03
N PRO A 238 0.24 9.78 -12.19
CA PRO A 238 1.15 8.66 -11.96
C PRO A 238 0.52 7.56 -11.09
N SER A 239 0.94 6.30 -11.19
CA SER A 239 0.41 5.26 -10.30
C SER A 239 0.95 5.38 -8.87
N LEU A 240 0.08 5.58 -7.86
CA LEU A 240 0.50 5.47 -6.45
C LEU A 240 0.90 4.05 -6.07
N HIS A 241 0.34 3.03 -6.76
CA HIS A 241 0.77 1.66 -6.58
C HIS A 241 2.23 1.50 -6.98
N ALA A 242 2.71 2.17 -8.04
CA ALA A 242 4.13 2.19 -8.38
C ALA A 242 4.96 3.12 -7.47
N ALA A 243 4.40 4.29 -7.11
CA ALA A 243 5.13 5.33 -6.39
C ALA A 243 5.51 4.90 -4.96
N TYR A 244 4.64 4.20 -4.21
CA TYR A 244 4.93 3.82 -2.83
C TYR A 244 6.03 2.75 -2.69
N PRO A 245 6.02 1.63 -3.45
CA PRO A 245 7.16 0.71 -3.51
C PRO A 245 8.46 1.41 -3.87
N MET A 246 8.43 2.32 -4.85
CA MET A 246 9.62 3.09 -5.23
C MET A 246 10.11 3.98 -4.08
N LEU A 247 9.20 4.66 -3.39
CA LEU A 247 9.54 5.45 -2.20
C LEU A 247 10.19 4.56 -1.12
N LEU A 248 9.62 3.39 -0.82
CA LEU A 248 10.20 2.44 0.13
C LEU A 248 11.59 1.99 -0.32
N ALA A 249 11.75 1.66 -1.60
CA ALA A 249 13.01 1.25 -2.17
C ALA A 249 14.08 2.33 -1.99
N LEU A 250 13.78 3.57 -2.37
CA LEU A 250 14.70 4.71 -2.24
C LEU A 250 14.99 5.07 -0.78
N PHE A 251 13.96 5.07 0.07
CA PHE A 251 14.10 5.41 1.49
C PHE A 251 15.01 4.45 2.24
N PHE A 252 14.91 3.14 1.96
CA PHE A 252 15.71 2.12 2.62
C PHE A 252 16.97 1.70 1.85
N TRP A 253 17.17 2.18 0.61
CA TRP A 253 18.24 1.71 -0.28
C TRP A 253 19.62 1.67 0.38
N LYS A 254 20.02 2.78 1.00
CA LYS A 254 21.33 2.91 1.64
C LYS A 254 21.49 1.97 2.83
N THR A 255 20.43 1.73 3.59
CA THR A 255 20.44 0.89 4.80
C THR A 255 20.14 -0.59 4.56
N ALA A 256 19.65 -0.96 3.38
CA ALA A 256 19.21 -2.33 3.11
C ALA A 256 20.35 -3.34 2.87
N GLY A 257 21.58 -2.87 2.61
CA GLY A 257 22.73 -3.74 2.35
C GLY A 257 22.44 -4.78 1.25
N ARG A 258 22.68 -6.07 1.54
CA ARG A 258 22.37 -7.19 0.61
C ARG A 258 20.88 -7.36 0.33
N ARG A 259 19.98 -6.80 1.15
CA ARG A 259 18.51 -6.93 0.99
C ARG A 259 17.92 -5.95 -0.04
N ARG A 260 18.74 -5.17 -0.74
CA ARG A 260 18.28 -4.26 -1.82
C ARG A 260 17.49 -4.96 -2.91
N TRP A 261 17.82 -6.22 -3.21
CA TRP A 261 17.08 -7.00 -4.20
C TRP A 261 15.62 -7.21 -3.80
N LEU A 262 15.28 -7.29 -2.50
CA LEU A 262 13.88 -7.38 -2.05
C LEU A 262 13.10 -6.09 -2.33
N LEU A 263 13.76 -4.93 -2.18
CA LEU A 263 13.16 -3.63 -2.49
C LEU A 263 12.92 -3.50 -4.00
N ALA A 264 13.90 -3.87 -4.81
CA ALA A 264 13.77 -3.89 -6.27
C ALA A 264 12.69 -4.89 -6.72
N ALA A 265 12.69 -6.10 -6.15
CA ALA A 265 11.70 -7.14 -6.44
C ALA A 265 10.29 -6.66 -6.10
N TYR A 266 10.09 -5.93 -4.99
CA TYR A 266 8.78 -5.38 -4.64
C TYR A 266 8.30 -4.34 -5.65
N VAL A 267 9.18 -3.43 -6.10
CA VAL A 267 8.87 -2.46 -7.15
C VAL A 267 8.46 -3.15 -8.44
N LEU A 268 9.25 -4.13 -8.90
CA LEU A 268 9.00 -4.86 -10.13
C LEU A 268 7.73 -5.72 -10.04
N ALA A 269 7.54 -6.42 -8.92
CA ALA A 269 6.36 -7.22 -8.68
C ALA A 269 5.11 -6.33 -8.75
N MET A 270 5.10 -5.20 -8.04
CA MET A 270 3.97 -4.28 -8.09
C MET A 270 3.71 -3.77 -9.50
N ALA A 271 4.75 -3.39 -10.25
CA ALA A 271 4.61 -2.91 -11.63
C ALA A 271 3.91 -3.92 -12.55
N VAL A 272 4.17 -5.22 -12.37
CA VAL A 272 3.54 -6.31 -13.15
C VAL A 272 2.06 -6.53 -12.75
N THR A 273 1.63 -6.04 -11.59
CA THR A 273 0.22 -6.17 -11.14
C THR A 273 -0.72 -5.06 -11.60
N LEU A 274 -0.23 -4.04 -12.30
CA LEU A 274 -0.98 -2.81 -12.65
C LEU A 274 -1.76 -2.89 -13.97
#